data_AF-A0A9X8VI64-F1
#
_entry.id   AF-A0A9X8VI64-F1
#
_cell.length_a   1.000
_cell.length_b   1.000
_cell.length_c   1.000
_cell.angle_alpha   90.00
_cell.angle_beta   90.00
_cell.angle_gamma   90.00
#
_symmetry.space_group_name_H-M   'P 1'
#
loop_
_entity.id
_entity.type
_entity.pdbx_description
1 polymer ?
#
loop_
_entity_poly.entity_id
_entity_poly.type
_entity_poly.pdbx_seq_one_letter_code
_entity_poly.pdbx_strand_id
1 'polypeptide(L)'
;GRVNIQALSNELNASAQQDVTVTSAEGNVTVNAGNVVTLRNSGGAYIKLDGQNIEIGCPGNITLKATNVDQPSPAALKAPPVTFPKAYSENFITTDTQTGEKKPFTFYRVSTREGDVY
;
A
#
# COMPACT_ATOMS: atom_id res chain seq x y z
N GLY A 1 -16.47 -38.29 -25.47
CA GLY A 1 -16.64 -38.82 -24.09
C GLY A 1 -15.70 -38.09 -23.15
N ARG A 2 -15.92 -38.14 -21.84
CA ARG A 2 -15.08 -37.46 -20.84
C ARG A 2 -13.79 -38.25 -20.60
N VAL A 3 -12.65 -37.58 -20.64
CA VAL A 3 -11.36 -38.10 -20.17
C VAL A 3 -11.07 -37.52 -18.80
N ASN A 4 -10.61 -38.35 -17.86
CA ASN A 4 -10.32 -37.94 -16.48
C ASN A 4 -9.04 -38.65 -16.01
N ILE A 5 -8.05 -37.87 -15.57
CA ILE A 5 -6.75 -38.35 -15.10
C ILE A 5 -6.56 -37.79 -13.69
N GLN A 6 -6.32 -38.65 -12.70
CA GLN A 6 -6.23 -38.27 -11.29
C GLN A 6 -5.15 -39.07 -10.57
N ALA A 7 -4.44 -38.42 -9.66
CA ALA A 7 -3.61 -39.07 -8.64
C ALA A 7 -4.20 -38.74 -7.25
N LEU A 8 -4.78 -39.73 -6.57
CA LEU A 8 -5.61 -39.50 -5.37
C LEU A 8 -4.81 -39.32 -4.08
N SER A 9 -3.66 -39.99 -3.99
CA SER A 9 -2.86 -40.03 -2.76
C SER A 9 -1.40 -39.63 -2.98
N ASN A 10 -1.02 -39.35 -4.24
CA ASN A 10 0.35 -39.08 -4.66
C ASN A 10 0.39 -37.97 -5.71
N GLU A 11 1.60 -37.61 -6.12
CA GLU A 11 1.86 -36.59 -7.14
C GLU A 11 1.41 -37.01 -8.55
N LEU A 12 0.89 -36.05 -9.31
CA LEU A 12 0.76 -36.13 -10.76
C LEU A 12 1.82 -35.23 -11.39
N ASN A 13 2.77 -35.82 -12.12
CA ASN A 13 3.82 -35.10 -12.82
C ASN A 13 3.65 -35.26 -14.34
N ALA A 14 3.75 -34.16 -15.09
CA ALA A 14 3.71 -34.15 -16.55
C ALA A 14 4.87 -33.29 -17.09
N SER A 15 5.80 -33.94 -17.79
CA SER A 15 7.01 -33.30 -18.32
C SER A 15 7.29 -33.76 -19.75
N ALA A 16 7.82 -32.87 -20.59
CA ALA A 16 8.29 -33.20 -21.94
C ALA A 16 9.64 -32.54 -22.21
N GLN A 17 10.42 -33.13 -23.13
CA GLN A 17 11.66 -32.53 -23.62
C GLN A 17 11.39 -31.33 -24.55
N GLN A 18 10.26 -31.36 -25.24
CA GLN A 18 9.77 -30.28 -26.10
C GLN A 18 8.54 -29.64 -25.45
N ASP A 19 7.57 -29.25 -26.25
CA ASP A 19 6.41 -28.48 -25.79
C ASP A 19 5.35 -29.35 -25.10
N VAL A 20 4.72 -28.79 -24.07
CA VAL A 20 3.47 -29.28 -23.47
C VAL A 20 2.39 -28.24 -23.76
N THR A 21 1.36 -28.62 -24.52
CA THR A 21 0.26 -27.73 -24.89
C THR A 21 -1.03 -28.15 -24.17
N VAL A 22 -1.65 -27.21 -23.46
CA VAL A 22 -2.95 -27.40 -22.79
C VAL A 22 -3.95 -26.42 -23.40
N THR A 23 -4.93 -26.95 -24.14
CA THR A 23 -5.91 -26.14 -24.89
C THR A 23 -7.32 -26.68 -24.71
N SER A 24 -8.30 -25.77 -24.63
CA SER A 24 -9.71 -26.09 -24.77
C SER A 24 -10.25 -25.38 -26.02
N ALA A 25 -10.85 -26.13 -26.95
CA ALA A 25 -11.30 -25.57 -28.22
C ALA A 25 -12.53 -24.67 -28.09
N GLU A 26 -13.48 -25.08 -27.24
CA GLU A 26 -14.77 -24.40 -27.06
C GLU A 26 -15.10 -24.11 -25.59
N GLY A 27 -14.29 -24.62 -24.66
CA GLY A 27 -14.53 -24.52 -23.23
C GLY A 27 -13.46 -23.70 -22.50
N ASN A 28 -13.29 -24.00 -21.22
CA ASN A 28 -12.35 -23.31 -20.34
C ASN A 28 -11.17 -24.22 -19.97
N VAL A 29 -10.02 -23.60 -19.69
CA VAL A 29 -8.93 -24.22 -18.94
C VAL A 29 -8.99 -23.66 -17.51
N THR A 30 -9.11 -24.53 -16.52
CA THR A 30 -9.19 -24.12 -15.12
C THR A 30 -8.10 -24.81 -14.32
N VAL A 31 -7.29 -24.03 -13.62
CA VAL A 31 -6.20 -24.52 -12.76
C VAL A 31 -6.51 -24.07 -11.34
N ASN A 32 -6.67 -25.03 -10.43
CA ASN A 32 -6.92 -24.79 -9.02
C ASN A 32 -5.89 -25.56 -8.19
N ALA A 33 -5.50 -25.00 -7.05
CA ALA A 33 -4.69 -25.68 -6.06
C ALA A 33 -5.26 -25.39 -4.67
N GLY A 34 -5.10 -26.35 -3.75
CA GLY A 34 -5.46 -26.12 -2.34
C GLY A 34 -4.53 -25.13 -1.63
N ASN A 35 -3.28 -25.02 -2.10
CA ASN A 35 -2.24 -24.19 -1.48
C ASN A 35 -1.72 -23.10 -2.43
N VAL A 36 -0.93 -23.49 -3.44
CA VAL A 36 -0.22 -22.53 -4.32
C VAL A 36 -0.33 -22.95 -5.78
N VAL A 37 -0.59 -21.98 -6.66
CA VAL A 37 -0.39 -22.12 -8.11
C VAL A 37 0.82 -21.28 -8.51
N THR A 38 1.79 -21.89 -9.20
CA THR A 38 3.00 -21.19 -9.67
C THR A 38 3.21 -21.45 -11.15
N LEU A 39 3.26 -20.38 -11.94
CA LEU A 39 3.73 -20.39 -13.32
C LEU A 39 5.11 -19.75 -13.34
N ARG A 40 6.14 -20.45 -13.79
CA ARG A 40 7.51 -19.93 -13.82
C ARG A 40 8.26 -20.38 -15.06
N ASN A 41 9.23 -19.59 -15.48
CA ASN A 41 10.22 -20.00 -16.47
C ASN A 41 11.61 -20.16 -15.85
N SER A 42 12.53 -20.79 -16.58
CA SER A 42 13.93 -20.94 -16.16
C SER A 42 14.68 -19.60 -16.07
N GLY A 43 14.13 -18.54 -16.68
CA GLY A 43 14.66 -17.18 -16.62
C GLY A 43 14.29 -16.41 -15.35
N GLY A 44 13.58 -17.02 -14.40
CA GLY A 44 13.24 -16.41 -13.10
C GLY A 44 11.99 -15.53 -13.10
N ALA A 45 11.26 -15.42 -14.21
CA ALA A 45 9.95 -14.77 -14.23
C ALA A 45 8.89 -15.75 -13.71
N TYR A 46 7.94 -15.25 -12.90
CA TYR A 46 6.87 -16.05 -12.35
C TYR A 46 5.58 -15.27 -12.07
N ILE A 47 4.49 -16.02 -12.00
CA ILE A 47 3.19 -15.62 -11.47
C ILE A 47 2.82 -16.64 -10.39
N LYS A 48 2.50 -16.17 -9.19
CA LYS A 48 2.18 -17.01 -8.04
C LYS A 48 0.86 -16.57 -7.40
N LEU A 49 -0.01 -17.55 -7.15
CA LEU A 49 -1.22 -17.41 -6.34
C LEU A 49 -0.99 -18.14 -5.03
N ASP A 50 -0.99 -17.40 -3.91
CA ASP A 50 -0.68 -17.94 -2.58
C ASP A 50 -1.60 -17.31 -1.53
N GLY A 51 -2.52 -18.11 -1.00
CA GLY A 51 -3.60 -17.63 -0.14
C GLY A 51 -4.44 -16.55 -0.85
N GLN A 52 -4.45 -15.33 -0.31
CA GLN A 52 -5.20 -14.19 -0.86
C GLN A 52 -4.32 -13.25 -1.68
N ASN A 53 -3.09 -13.64 -1.99
CA ASN A 53 -2.11 -12.80 -2.65
C ASN A 53 -1.85 -13.25 -4.09
N ILE A 54 -1.60 -12.26 -4.94
CA ILE A 54 -1.09 -12.45 -6.30
C ILE A 54 0.29 -11.80 -6.35
N GLU A 55 1.29 -12.57 -6.79
CA GLU A 55 2.66 -12.12 -6.92
C GLU A 55 3.12 -12.30 -8.37
N ILE A 56 3.58 -11.21 -8.99
CA ILE A 56 4.15 -11.20 -10.34
C ILE A 56 5.56 -10.66 -10.22
N GLY A 57 6.55 -11.52 -10.47
CA GLY A 57 7.97 -11.17 -10.31
C GLY A 57 8.77 -11.55 -11.53
N CYS A 58 9.75 -10.70 -11.89
CA CYS A 58 10.73 -11.02 -12.93
C CYS A 58 12.03 -10.23 -12.74
N PRO A 59 13.18 -10.75 -13.23
CA PRO A 59 14.44 -10.00 -13.24
C PRO A 59 14.45 -8.82 -14.22
N GLY A 60 13.64 -8.90 -15.28
CA GLY A 60 13.53 -7.85 -16.30
C GLY A 60 12.34 -6.92 -16.06
N ASN A 61 11.69 -6.50 -17.15
CA ASN A 61 10.56 -5.57 -17.10
C ASN A 61 9.21 -6.31 -17.13
N ILE A 62 8.26 -5.88 -16.29
CA ILE A 62 6.84 -6.18 -16.45
C ILE A 62 6.25 -5.16 -17.43
N THR A 63 5.84 -5.61 -18.61
CA THR A 63 5.25 -4.73 -19.64
C THR A 63 3.75 -4.95 -19.71
N LEU A 64 2.96 -3.93 -19.33
CA LEU A 64 1.51 -3.93 -19.45
C LEU A 64 1.09 -3.15 -20.70
N LYS A 65 0.64 -3.85 -21.75
CA LYS A 65 0.09 -3.23 -22.97
C LYS A 65 -1.44 -3.18 -22.86
N ALA A 66 -1.97 -2.10 -22.32
CA ALA A 66 -3.41 -1.94 -22.07
C ALA A 66 -3.88 -0.52 -22.40
N THR A 67 -5.16 -0.39 -22.81
CA THR A 67 -5.81 0.91 -22.97
C THR A 67 -5.99 1.62 -21.63
N ASN A 68 -6.30 0.88 -20.56
CA ASN A 68 -6.41 1.39 -19.19
C ASN A 68 -5.87 0.34 -18.20
N VAL A 69 -5.21 0.81 -17.14
CA VAL A 69 -4.87 0.02 -15.95
C VAL A 69 -5.45 0.77 -14.75
N ASP A 70 -6.48 0.19 -14.13
CA ASP A 70 -7.08 0.75 -12.92
C ASP A 70 -6.51 0.02 -11.70
N GLN A 71 -5.82 0.76 -10.85
CA GLN A 71 -5.27 0.26 -9.59
C GLN A 71 -5.84 1.11 -8.46
N PRO A 72 -7.02 0.77 -7.94
CA PRO A 72 -7.61 1.52 -6.85
C PRO A 72 -6.72 1.48 -5.61
N SER A 73 -6.73 2.56 -4.84
CA SER A 73 -5.97 2.63 -3.61
C SER A 73 -6.51 1.62 -2.58
N PRO A 74 -5.66 1.12 -1.66
CA PRO A 74 -6.13 0.32 -0.52
C PRO A 74 -7.25 1.05 0.21
N ALA A 75 -8.26 0.31 0.67
CA ALA A 75 -9.34 0.88 1.46
C ALA A 75 -8.77 1.58 2.71
N ALA A 76 -8.92 2.89 2.80
CA ALA A 76 -8.54 3.67 3.97
C ALA A 76 -9.79 3.98 4.81
N LEU A 77 -9.76 3.66 6.10
CA LEU A 77 -10.79 4.12 7.03
C LEU A 77 -10.61 5.64 7.19
N LYS A 78 -11.59 6.44 6.74
CA LYS A 78 -11.61 7.90 7.02
C LYS A 78 -11.91 8.10 8.51
N ALA A 79 -10.87 8.13 9.34
CA ALA A 79 -11.00 8.62 10.71
C ALA A 79 -11.17 10.15 10.68
N PRO A 80 -12.10 10.73 11.47
CA PRO A 80 -12.20 12.18 11.59
C PRO A 80 -10.86 12.75 12.11
N PRO A 81 -10.44 13.93 11.62
CA PRO A 81 -9.21 14.55 12.07
C PRO A 81 -9.28 14.81 13.58
N VAL A 82 -8.20 14.46 14.29
CA VAL A 82 -8.03 14.79 15.71
C VAL A 82 -7.92 16.31 15.83
N THR A 83 -8.89 16.94 16.47
CA THR A 83 -8.81 18.36 16.82
C THR A 83 -7.94 18.53 18.05
N PHE A 84 -6.71 19.00 17.85
CA PHE A 84 -5.88 19.45 18.96
C PHE A 84 -6.47 20.75 19.54
N PRO A 85 -6.47 20.93 20.88
CA PRO A 85 -6.85 22.21 21.48
C PRO A 85 -5.97 23.33 20.93
N LYS A 86 -6.58 24.49 20.64
CA LYS A 86 -5.87 25.65 20.10
C LYS A 86 -4.78 26.09 21.08
N ALA A 87 -3.52 26.06 20.66
CA ALA A 87 -2.45 26.74 21.37
C ALA A 87 -2.60 28.25 21.12
N TYR A 88 -2.67 29.03 22.19
CA TYR A 88 -2.67 30.50 22.12
C TYR A 88 -1.22 30.99 22.01
N SER A 89 -0.95 31.89 21.06
CA SER A 89 0.35 32.54 20.89
C SER A 89 0.10 34.03 20.70
N GLU A 90 0.58 34.83 21.65
CA GLU A 90 0.46 36.28 21.66
C GLU A 90 1.83 36.90 21.94
N ASN A 91 2.12 38.03 21.29
CA ASN A 91 3.37 38.76 21.48
C ASN A 91 3.07 40.10 22.14
N PHE A 92 3.85 40.47 23.16
CA PHE A 92 3.74 41.75 23.82
C PHE A 92 4.90 42.67 23.41
N ILE A 93 4.60 43.95 23.17
CA ILE A 93 5.62 44.99 22.91
C ILE A 93 5.52 45.99 24.06
N THR A 94 6.63 46.21 24.75
CA THR A 94 6.70 47.26 25.77
C THR A 94 6.88 48.61 25.10
N THR A 95 6.00 49.56 25.39
CA THR A 95 6.07 50.95 24.92
C THR A 95 6.17 51.93 26.08
N ASP A 96 6.75 53.10 25.83
CA ASP A 96 6.77 54.19 26.80
C ASP A 96 5.39 54.84 26.91
N THR A 97 4.91 55.02 28.14
CA THR A 97 3.56 55.52 28.40
C THR A 97 3.36 57.00 28.05
N GLN A 98 4.44 57.78 27.92
CA GLN A 98 4.35 59.20 27.58
C GLN A 98 4.63 59.46 26.09
N THR A 99 5.55 58.70 25.48
CA THR A 99 5.97 58.95 24.09
C THR A 99 5.42 57.93 23.09
N GLY A 100 4.91 56.79 23.55
CA GLY A 100 4.45 55.68 22.70
C GLY A 100 5.57 54.91 22.00
N GLU A 101 6.83 55.28 22.22
CA GLU A 101 7.98 54.63 21.58
C GLU A 101 8.23 53.23 22.14
N LYS A 102 8.71 52.33 21.29
CA LYS A 102 9.08 50.96 21.70
C LYS A 102 10.28 51.01 22.65
N LYS A 103 10.21 50.29 23.76
CA LYS A 103 11.31 50.17 24.73
C LYS A 103 12.05 48.84 24.53
N PRO A 104 13.08 48.79 23.68
CA PRO A 104 13.89 47.58 23.51
C PRO A 104 14.61 47.23 24.82
N PHE A 105 14.89 45.94 25.03
CA PHE A 105 15.60 45.41 26.21
C PHE A 105 14.92 45.64 27.57
N THR A 106 13.60 45.84 27.59
CA THR A 106 12.86 45.94 28.86
C THR A 106 12.52 44.55 29.38
N PHE A 107 12.89 44.26 30.62
CA PHE A 107 12.44 43.04 31.31
C PHE A 107 10.95 43.18 31.63
N TYR A 108 10.15 42.22 31.15
CA TYR A 108 8.73 42.12 31.44
C TYR A 108 8.41 40.72 31.96
N ARG A 109 7.25 40.61 32.61
CA ARG A 109 6.70 39.36 33.13
C ARG A 109 5.23 39.30 32.75
N VAL A 110 4.82 38.23 32.08
CA VAL A 110 3.40 38.03 31.72
C VAL A 110 2.78 37.13 32.78
N SER A 111 1.63 37.52 33.31
CA SER A 111 0.87 36.68 34.25
C SER A 111 -0.54 36.49 33.70
N THR A 112 -0.95 35.24 33.56
CA THR A 112 -2.32 34.93 33.12
C THR A 112 -3.31 35.13 34.27
N ARG A 113 -4.60 35.19 33.95
CA ARG A 113 -5.66 35.23 34.97
C ARG A 113 -5.66 34.00 35.89
N GLU A 114 -5.08 32.89 35.43
CA GLU A 114 -4.97 31.63 36.17
C GLU A 114 -3.71 31.57 37.05
N GLY A 115 -2.83 32.57 36.97
CA GLY A 115 -1.66 32.70 37.83
C GLY A 115 -0.35 32.19 37.24
N ASP A 116 -0.38 31.67 36.00
CA ASP A 116 0.82 31.23 35.31
C ASP A 116 1.70 32.42 34.92
N VAL A 117 3.01 32.27 35.12
CA VAL A 117 4.02 33.30 34.86
C VAL A 117 4.92 32.86 33.72
N TYR A 118 5.01 33.70 32.68
CA TYR A 118 5.89 33.55 31.52
C TYR A 118 6.88 34.70 31.40
#